data_AF-A0A4Z2BQJ5-F1
#
_entry.id   AF-A0A4Z2BQJ5-F1
#
_cell.length_a   1.000
_cell.length_b   1.000
_cell.length_c   1.000
_cell.angle_alpha   90.00
_cell.angle_beta   90.00
_cell.angle_gamma   90.00
#
_symmetry.space_group_name_H-M   'P 1'
#
loop_
_entity.id
_entity.type
_entity.pdbx_description
1 polymer ?
#
loop_
_entity_poly.entity_id
_entity_poly.type
_entity_poly.pdbx_seq_one_letter_code
_entity_poly.pdbx_strand_id
1 'polypeptide(L)'
;MWADLRNFLLKLSENLSGSAEANSPAHEDFDQMLLVAHYYATRSAAKGVEQLVTIATKLSVSLLRHTMLIPADRAFYEAGLACKAVGWENMAFVFLNHFLDLCDAIDEGTLDTMDHSDFSDTDIPFEVPLPTKLCVTIRDWVLMVSMDNRLEQVLPQDERKSYEASLVDANTGLRSPPCIITGYPVVRNKVDLSSAAANKEDWNKFLMAAKTNHSPECQDVLEFISQWCGGLPASRFSFD
;
A
#
# COMPACT_ATOMS: atom_id res chain seq x y z
N MET A 1 17.11 0.94 4.77
CA MET A 1 16.23 0.57 5.91
C MET A 1 15.07 -0.34 5.48
N TRP A 2 14.08 0.13 4.70
CA TRP A 2 12.95 -0.73 4.29
C TRP A 2 13.36 -1.92 3.41
N ALA A 3 14.27 -1.70 2.45
CA ALA A 3 14.85 -2.78 1.64
C ALA A 3 15.58 -3.81 2.52
N ASP A 4 16.32 -3.36 3.53
CA ASP A 4 17.04 -4.26 4.46
C ASP A 4 16.06 -5.10 5.30
N LEU A 5 15.00 -4.47 5.83
CA LEU A 5 13.94 -5.16 6.58
C LEU A 5 13.22 -6.19 5.69
N ARG A 6 12.88 -5.80 4.46
CA ARG A 6 12.28 -6.69 3.45
C ARG A 6 13.17 -7.90 3.19
N ASN A 7 14.47 -7.68 2.97
CA ASN A 7 15.42 -8.76 2.70
C ASN A 7 15.63 -9.67 3.93
N PHE A 8 15.60 -9.11 5.15
CA PHE A 8 15.62 -9.90 6.38
C PHE A 8 14.37 -10.78 6.53
N LEU A 9 13.18 -10.19 6.32
CA LEU A 9 11.90 -10.90 6.42
C LEU A 9 11.76 -11.99 5.35
N LEU A 10 12.31 -11.79 4.15
CA LEU A 10 12.35 -12.85 3.13
C LEU A 10 13.13 -14.06 3.65
N LYS A 11 14.36 -13.83 4.13
CA LYS A 11 15.20 -14.91 4.69
C LYS A 11 14.54 -15.59 5.88
N LEU A 12 13.87 -14.83 6.74
CA LEU A 12 13.15 -15.39 7.88
C LEU A 12 12.01 -16.31 7.42
N SER A 13 11.18 -15.84 6.49
CA SER A 13 10.03 -16.60 5.97
C SER A 13 10.49 -17.85 5.21
N GLU A 14 11.53 -17.74 4.37
CA GLU A 14 12.14 -18.90 3.71
C GLU A 14 12.64 -19.95 4.72
N ASN A 15 13.32 -19.53 5.80
CA ASN A 15 13.77 -20.45 6.83
C ASN A 15 12.62 -21.12 7.59
N LEU A 16 11.54 -20.36 7.88
CA LEU A 16 10.35 -20.91 8.54
C LEU A 16 9.64 -21.92 7.66
N SER A 17 9.55 -21.66 6.36
CA SER A 17 8.95 -22.58 5.37
C SER A 17 9.65 -23.94 5.29
N GLY A 18 10.95 -23.99 5.61
CA GLY A 18 11.74 -25.22 5.68
C GLY A 18 11.80 -25.87 7.07
N SER A 19 11.11 -25.31 8.06
CA SER A 19 11.14 -25.74 9.46
C SER A 19 9.83 -26.41 9.91
N ALA A 20 9.75 -26.81 11.18
CA ALA A 20 8.50 -27.30 11.77
C ALA A 20 7.40 -26.22 11.88
N GLU A 21 7.78 -24.94 11.74
CA GLU A 21 6.87 -23.78 11.75
C GLU A 21 6.28 -23.45 10.37
N ALA A 22 6.50 -24.30 9.36
CA ALA A 22 5.95 -24.07 8.03
C ALA A 22 4.42 -23.98 8.07
N ASN A 23 3.88 -22.87 7.53
CA ASN A 23 2.45 -22.54 7.55
C ASN A 23 1.85 -22.39 8.96
N SER A 24 2.65 -22.12 9.98
CA SER A 24 2.13 -21.71 11.29
C SER A 24 1.58 -20.28 11.23
N PRO A 25 0.68 -19.87 12.15
CA PRO A 25 0.20 -18.49 12.19
C PRO A 25 1.32 -17.45 12.26
N ALA A 26 2.41 -17.76 12.98
CA ALA A 26 3.58 -16.90 13.04
C ALA A 26 4.27 -16.77 11.68
N HIS A 27 4.35 -17.85 10.89
CA HIS A 27 4.87 -17.79 9.53
C HIS A 27 4.02 -16.88 8.64
N GLU A 28 2.69 -16.99 8.72
CA GLU A 28 1.77 -16.11 7.98
C GLU A 28 1.92 -14.64 8.37
N ASP A 29 2.11 -14.34 9.67
CA ASP A 29 2.38 -12.98 10.16
C ASP A 29 3.67 -12.42 9.55
N PHE A 30 4.73 -13.22 9.47
CA PHE A 30 5.99 -12.80 8.84
C PHE A 30 5.85 -12.60 7.33
N ASP A 31 5.06 -13.41 6.64
CA ASP A 31 4.72 -13.21 5.22
C ASP A 31 3.96 -11.90 4.99
N GLN A 32 3.02 -11.54 5.90
CA GLN A 32 2.35 -10.25 5.85
C GLN A 32 3.32 -9.09 6.12
N MET A 33 4.20 -9.21 7.12
CA MET A 33 5.23 -8.21 7.40
C MET A 33 6.19 -8.05 6.21
N LEU A 34 6.56 -9.15 5.54
CA LEU A 34 7.38 -9.15 4.35
C LEU A 34 6.74 -8.35 3.21
N LEU A 35 5.44 -8.60 2.96
CA LEU A 35 4.68 -7.86 1.97
C LEU A 35 4.60 -6.36 2.28
N VAL A 36 4.34 -6.00 3.54
CA VAL A 36 4.30 -4.60 3.99
C VAL A 36 5.67 -3.93 3.81
N ALA A 37 6.75 -4.58 4.25
CA ALA A 37 8.11 -4.08 4.07
C ALA A 37 8.46 -3.91 2.58
N HIS A 38 8.02 -4.83 1.73
CA HIS A 38 8.16 -4.74 0.28
C HIS A 38 7.43 -3.52 -0.30
N TYR A 39 6.19 -3.26 0.13
CA TYR A 39 5.46 -2.05 -0.30
C TYR A 39 6.13 -0.77 0.15
N TYR A 40 6.66 -0.70 1.38
CA TYR A 40 7.44 0.47 1.80
C TYR A 40 8.73 0.66 1.02
N ALA A 41 9.48 -0.43 0.75
CA ALA A 41 10.70 -0.38 -0.04
C ALA A 41 10.40 0.09 -1.47
N THR A 42 9.40 -0.50 -2.12
CA THR A 42 8.94 -0.13 -3.46
C THR A 42 8.45 1.31 -3.51
N ARG A 43 7.72 1.76 -2.49
CA ARG A 43 7.24 3.15 -2.40
C ARG A 43 8.38 4.13 -2.25
N SER A 44 9.38 3.78 -1.44
CA SER A 44 10.59 4.60 -1.27
C SER A 44 11.36 4.74 -2.58
N ALA A 45 11.54 3.63 -3.32
CA ALA A 45 12.16 3.66 -4.63
C ALA A 45 11.36 4.50 -5.64
N ALA A 46 10.04 4.28 -5.72
CA ALA A 46 9.15 4.99 -6.62
C ALA A 46 9.11 6.50 -6.34
N LYS A 47 9.18 6.94 -5.07
CA LYS A 47 9.25 8.37 -4.72
C LYS A 47 10.51 9.07 -5.24
N GLY A 48 11.59 8.32 -5.48
CA GLY A 48 12.84 8.85 -6.05
C GLY A 48 12.75 9.14 -7.55
N VAL A 49 11.67 8.76 -8.22
CA VAL A 49 11.52 8.84 -9.67
C VAL A 49 10.19 9.51 -10.03
N GLU A 50 10.25 10.70 -10.64
CA GLU A 50 9.07 11.53 -10.93
C GLU A 50 7.99 10.76 -11.73
N GLN A 51 8.39 9.97 -12.71
CA GLN A 51 7.43 9.21 -13.52
C GLN A 51 6.67 8.14 -12.71
N LEU A 52 7.14 7.78 -11.51
CA LEU A 52 6.55 6.78 -10.63
C LEU A 52 5.73 7.37 -9.48
N VAL A 53 5.47 8.68 -9.47
CA VAL A 53 4.68 9.32 -8.41
C VAL A 53 3.32 8.63 -8.20
N THR A 54 2.63 8.24 -9.27
CA THR A 54 1.34 7.54 -9.15
C THR A 54 1.47 6.13 -8.58
N ILE A 55 2.59 5.44 -8.84
CA ILE A 55 2.87 4.12 -8.23
C ILE A 55 3.11 4.29 -6.74
N ALA A 56 3.90 5.29 -6.34
CA ALA A 56 4.12 5.63 -4.94
C ALA A 56 2.80 5.99 -4.23
N THR A 57 1.91 6.74 -4.89
CA THR A 57 0.58 7.05 -4.34
C THR A 57 -0.26 5.81 -4.16
N LYS A 58 -0.37 4.94 -5.18
CA LYS A 58 -1.08 3.66 -5.06
C LYS A 58 -0.55 2.81 -3.90
N LEU A 59 0.77 2.76 -3.71
CA LEU A 59 1.37 2.04 -2.57
C LEU A 59 0.99 2.66 -1.23
N SER A 60 0.99 3.99 -1.09
CA SER A 60 0.53 4.64 0.14
C SER A 60 -0.93 4.30 0.44
N VAL A 61 -1.79 4.30 -0.57
CA VAL A 61 -3.21 3.92 -0.42
C VAL A 61 -3.33 2.44 -0.04
N SER A 62 -2.59 1.56 -0.69
CA SER A 62 -2.60 0.12 -0.39
C SER A 62 -2.14 -0.22 1.02
N LEU A 63 -1.21 0.55 1.57
CA LEU A 63 -0.73 0.39 2.94
C LEU A 63 -1.82 0.62 3.99
N LEU A 64 -2.91 1.33 3.66
CA LEU A 64 -4.06 1.50 4.56
C LEU A 64 -4.73 0.17 4.94
N ARG A 65 -4.62 -0.87 4.11
CA ARG A 65 -5.12 -2.22 4.44
C ARG A 65 -4.31 -2.92 5.53
N HIS A 66 -3.12 -2.39 5.84
CA HIS A 66 -2.17 -3.02 6.74
C HIS A 66 -2.04 -2.27 8.07
N THR A 67 -2.98 -1.38 8.39
CA THR A 67 -3.02 -0.55 9.62
C THR A 67 -3.13 -1.34 10.93
N MET A 68 -3.36 -2.65 10.86
CA MET A 68 -3.17 -3.56 11.99
C MET A 68 -1.70 -3.78 12.36
N LEU A 69 -0.79 -3.63 11.38
CA LEU A 69 0.65 -3.85 11.51
C LEU A 69 1.45 -2.53 11.51
N ILE A 70 0.85 -1.43 11.06
CA ILE A 70 1.50 -0.12 10.95
C ILE A 70 0.68 0.97 11.64
N PRO A 71 1.30 2.06 12.12
CA PRO A 71 0.56 3.16 12.73
C PRO A 71 -0.46 3.76 11.76
N ALA A 72 -1.75 3.67 12.12
CA ALA A 72 -2.85 4.11 11.27
C ALA A 72 -2.79 5.61 10.98
N ASP A 73 -2.56 6.43 12.00
CA ASP A 73 -2.43 7.90 11.88
C ASP A 73 -1.42 8.30 10.79
N ARG A 74 -0.24 7.69 10.82
CA ARG A 74 0.80 7.93 9.82
C ARG A 74 0.39 7.42 8.44
N ALA A 75 -0.22 6.24 8.36
CA ALA A 75 -0.62 5.65 7.10
C ALA A 75 -1.66 6.51 6.37
N PHE A 76 -2.71 6.95 7.08
CA PHE A 76 -3.75 7.83 6.54
C PHE A 76 -3.21 9.20 6.14
N TYR A 77 -2.36 9.81 6.97
CA TYR A 77 -1.69 11.06 6.62
C TYR A 77 -0.85 10.93 5.33
N GLU A 78 0.01 9.91 5.25
CA GLU A 78 0.88 9.70 4.09
C GLU A 78 0.09 9.35 2.82
N ALA A 79 -1.02 8.60 2.93
CA ALA A 79 -1.93 8.30 1.82
C ALA A 79 -2.66 9.54 1.33
N GLY A 80 -3.22 10.32 2.25
CA GLY A 80 -3.92 11.57 1.94
C GLY A 80 -3.03 12.59 1.23
N LEU A 81 -1.81 12.82 1.74
CA LEU A 81 -0.83 13.68 1.08
C LEU A 81 -0.44 13.21 -0.31
N ALA A 82 -0.22 11.89 -0.47
CA ALA A 82 0.17 11.33 -1.76
C ALA A 82 -0.96 11.43 -2.79
N CYS A 83 -2.22 11.24 -2.37
CA CYS A 83 -3.40 11.45 -3.21
C CYS A 83 -3.52 12.91 -3.65
N LYS A 84 -3.37 13.84 -2.71
CA LYS A 84 -3.41 15.28 -3.01
C LYS A 84 -2.34 15.68 -4.03
N ALA A 85 -1.12 15.18 -3.87
CA ALA A 85 0.00 15.50 -4.75
C ALA A 85 -0.21 15.08 -6.22
N VAL A 86 -1.07 14.09 -6.47
CA VAL A 86 -1.41 13.61 -7.83
C VAL A 86 -2.81 14.03 -8.28
N GLY A 87 -3.47 14.91 -7.54
CA GLY A 87 -4.81 15.43 -7.88
C GLY A 87 -5.96 14.46 -7.58
N TRP A 88 -5.77 13.46 -6.73
CA TRP A 88 -6.84 12.56 -6.28
C TRP A 88 -7.58 13.17 -5.08
N GLU A 89 -8.26 14.28 -5.33
CA GLU A 89 -8.79 15.17 -4.29
C GLU A 89 -9.81 14.48 -3.37
N ASN A 90 -10.75 13.70 -3.90
CA ASN A 90 -11.74 13.00 -3.07
C ASN A 90 -11.09 11.97 -2.14
N MET A 91 -10.17 11.13 -2.65
CA MET A 91 -9.41 10.20 -1.79
C MET A 91 -8.58 10.95 -0.75
N ALA A 92 -7.92 12.05 -1.15
CA ALA A 92 -7.14 12.85 -0.25
C ALA A 92 -8.00 13.41 0.89
N PHE A 93 -9.19 13.93 0.57
CA PHE A 93 -10.13 14.47 1.53
C PHE A 93 -10.59 13.39 2.53
N VAL A 94 -11.05 12.24 2.04
CA VAL A 94 -11.47 11.11 2.89
C VAL A 94 -10.34 10.67 3.84
N PHE A 95 -9.14 10.43 3.33
CA PHE A 95 -8.02 9.95 4.16
C PHE A 95 -7.50 11.00 5.14
N LEU A 96 -7.49 12.27 4.76
CA LEU A 96 -7.02 13.34 5.63
C LEU A 96 -8.04 13.69 6.72
N ASN A 97 -9.35 13.61 6.44
CA ASN A 97 -10.37 13.73 7.47
C ASN A 97 -10.27 12.58 8.48
N HIS A 98 -10.16 11.34 7.99
CA HIS A 98 -10.00 10.20 8.89
C HIS A 98 -8.71 10.27 9.72
N PHE A 99 -7.63 10.86 9.18
CA PHE A 99 -6.42 11.16 9.96
C PHE A 99 -6.69 12.15 11.10
N LEU A 100 -7.52 13.17 10.89
CA LEU A 100 -7.91 14.11 11.95
C LEU A 100 -8.75 13.40 13.02
N ASP A 101 -9.68 12.54 12.61
CA ASP A 101 -10.48 11.74 13.55
C ASP A 101 -9.59 10.81 14.37
N LEU A 102 -8.60 10.14 13.75
CA LEU A 102 -7.61 9.31 14.44
C LEU A 102 -6.77 10.12 15.43
N CYS A 103 -6.41 11.34 15.03
CA CYS A 103 -5.66 12.26 15.88
C CYS A 103 -6.42 12.59 17.16
N ASP A 104 -7.71 12.92 17.03
CA ASP A 104 -8.57 13.25 18.17
C ASP A 104 -8.84 12.01 19.04
N ALA A 105 -9.09 10.85 18.42
CA ALA A 105 -9.23 9.57 19.11
C ALA A 105 -7.96 9.17 19.91
N ILE A 106 -6.76 9.44 19.40
CA ILE A 106 -5.50 9.19 20.10
C ILE A 106 -5.35 10.10 21.32
N ASP A 107 -5.77 11.37 21.22
CA ASP A 107 -5.73 12.30 22.35
C ASP A 107 -6.75 11.93 23.44
N GLU A 108 -7.93 11.45 23.04
CA GLU A 108 -8.99 10.97 23.94
C GLU A 108 -8.71 9.57 24.50
N GLY A 109 -7.86 8.79 23.82
CA GLY A 109 -7.51 7.42 24.19
C GLY A 109 -8.59 6.38 23.87
N THR A 110 -9.54 6.69 22.98
CA THR A 110 -10.61 5.77 22.55
C THR A 110 -10.99 5.99 21.08
N LEU A 111 -11.40 4.92 20.39
CA LEU A 111 -11.92 4.95 19.02
C LEU A 111 -13.45 5.03 18.96
N ASP A 112 -14.15 4.97 20.11
CA ASP A 112 -15.61 4.76 20.18
C ASP A 112 -16.44 5.83 19.47
N THR A 113 -15.88 7.02 19.29
CA THR A 113 -16.54 8.20 18.71
C THR A 113 -16.31 8.36 17.21
N MET A 114 -15.45 7.53 16.60
CA MET A 114 -15.12 7.62 15.19
C MET A 114 -16.22 7.07 14.29
N ASP A 115 -16.61 7.84 13.27
CA ASP A 115 -17.45 7.34 12.18
C ASP A 115 -16.58 6.61 11.15
N HIS A 116 -17.01 5.40 10.81
CA HIS A 116 -16.33 4.50 9.87
C HIS A 116 -17.13 4.28 8.59
N SER A 117 -18.24 5.00 8.41
CA SER A 117 -19.15 4.85 7.29
C SER A 117 -18.46 4.95 5.92
N ASP A 118 -17.47 5.83 5.78
CA ASP A 118 -16.67 6.02 4.56
C ASP A 118 -15.93 4.76 4.08
N PHE A 119 -15.62 3.85 4.99
CA PHE A 119 -14.83 2.65 4.72
C PHE A 119 -15.66 1.36 4.74
N SER A 120 -16.98 1.46 4.98
CA SER A 120 -17.91 0.34 5.14
C SER A 120 -17.87 -0.69 4.00
N ASP A 121 -17.74 -0.23 2.75
CA ASP A 121 -17.66 -1.06 1.54
C ASP A 121 -16.20 -1.24 1.04
N THR A 122 -15.23 -1.21 1.95
CA THR A 122 -13.80 -1.38 1.65
C THR A 122 -13.18 -2.54 2.45
N ASP A 123 -11.92 -2.85 2.15
CA ASP A 123 -11.09 -3.80 2.91
C ASP A 123 -10.06 -3.08 3.80
N ILE A 124 -10.28 -1.80 4.10
CA ILE A 124 -9.48 -1.03 5.07
C ILE A 124 -10.00 -1.35 6.49
N PRO A 125 -9.14 -1.80 7.43
CA PRO A 125 -9.57 -2.11 8.79
C PRO A 125 -10.17 -0.92 9.54
N PHE A 126 -11.27 -1.14 10.25
CA PHE A 126 -11.91 -0.15 11.13
C PHE A 126 -11.26 -0.09 12.51
N GLU A 127 -11.13 -1.25 13.15
CA GLU A 127 -10.45 -1.40 14.42
C GLU A 127 -8.95 -1.41 14.16
N VAL A 128 -8.23 -0.40 14.66
CA VAL A 128 -6.77 -0.30 14.52
C VAL A 128 -6.12 -0.15 15.89
N PRO A 129 -4.90 -0.66 16.10
CA PRO A 129 -4.18 -0.41 17.34
C PRO A 129 -3.93 1.09 17.53
N LEU A 130 -4.51 1.68 18.57
CA LEU A 130 -4.25 3.07 18.93
C LEU A 130 -2.80 3.22 19.41
N PRO A 131 -1.97 4.06 18.76
CA PRO A 131 -0.64 4.35 19.26
C PRO A 131 -0.72 5.17 20.56
N THR A 132 0.22 4.95 21.48
CA THR A 132 0.27 5.68 22.77
C THR A 132 0.63 7.16 22.62
N LYS A 133 1.15 7.56 21.45
CA LYS A 133 1.48 8.93 21.07
C LYS A 133 1.27 9.08 19.57
N LEU A 134 0.82 10.26 19.15
CA LEU A 134 0.75 10.64 17.74
C LEU A 134 2.11 10.45 17.05
N CYS A 135 2.10 9.77 15.91
CA CYS A 135 3.24 9.64 15.02
C CYS A 135 3.41 10.92 14.19
N VAL A 136 2.32 11.64 13.90
CA VAL A 136 2.31 12.90 13.13
C VAL A 136 1.64 14.02 13.93
N THR A 137 2.30 15.17 14.06
CA THR A 137 1.84 16.31 14.90
C THR A 137 1.29 17.50 14.10
N ILE A 138 1.27 17.43 12.77
CA ILE A 138 0.93 18.57 11.91
C ILE A 138 -0.56 18.51 11.53
N ARG A 139 -1.44 18.92 12.46
CA ARG A 139 -2.90 18.99 12.24
C ARG A 139 -3.34 20.23 11.47
N ASP A 140 -2.72 21.37 11.77
CA ASP A 140 -3.17 22.69 11.30
C ASP A 140 -3.19 22.85 9.77
N TRP A 141 -2.22 22.23 9.07
CA TRP A 141 -2.17 22.30 7.61
C TRP A 141 -3.26 21.46 6.94
N VAL A 142 -3.70 20.38 7.59
CA VAL A 142 -4.75 19.50 7.06
C VAL A 142 -6.12 20.18 7.20
N LEU A 143 -6.37 20.83 8.34
CA LEU A 143 -7.59 21.61 8.59
C LEU A 143 -7.81 22.71 7.55
N MET A 144 -6.74 23.38 7.10
CA MET A 144 -6.83 24.40 6.05
C MET A 144 -7.25 23.84 4.69
N VAL A 145 -7.02 22.55 4.43
CA VAL A 145 -7.34 21.87 3.17
C VAL A 145 -8.77 21.33 3.18
N SER A 146 -9.28 20.90 4.33
CA SER A 146 -10.65 20.39 4.49
C SER A 146 -11.74 21.46 4.47
N MET A 147 -11.42 22.75 4.40
CA MET A 147 -12.41 23.83 4.32
C MET A 147 -12.97 24.10 2.91
N ASP A 148 -12.47 23.40 1.86
CA ASP A 148 -12.99 23.57 0.51
C ASP A 148 -14.24 22.69 0.31
N ASN A 149 -15.42 23.24 0.60
CA ASN A 149 -16.76 22.60 0.50
C ASN A 149 -17.15 22.12 -0.92
N ARG A 150 -16.21 22.00 -1.86
CA ARG A 150 -16.44 21.53 -3.22
C ARG A 150 -16.19 20.04 -3.41
N LEU A 151 -15.50 19.39 -2.47
CA LEU A 151 -15.14 17.98 -2.57
C LEU A 151 -16.22 17.10 -1.95
N GLU A 152 -16.55 16.02 -2.65
CA GLU A 152 -17.44 14.98 -2.14
C GLU A 152 -16.59 13.94 -1.38
N GLN A 153 -17.02 13.60 -0.16
CA GLN A 153 -16.40 12.58 0.68
C GLN A 153 -16.77 11.18 0.17
N VAL A 154 -16.29 10.84 -1.03
CA VAL A 154 -16.63 9.59 -1.72
C VAL A 154 -15.37 8.96 -2.29
N LEU A 155 -15.14 7.68 -1.95
CA LEU A 155 -14.06 6.90 -2.52
C LEU A 155 -14.42 6.45 -3.95
N PRO A 156 -13.49 6.54 -4.92
CA PRO A 156 -13.77 6.17 -6.30
C PRO A 156 -13.93 4.66 -6.45
N GLN A 157 -14.81 4.27 -7.38
CA GLN A 157 -15.13 2.89 -7.67
C GLN A 157 -14.54 2.43 -9.00
N ASP A 158 -14.15 1.15 -9.07
CA ASP A 158 -13.71 0.53 -10.32
C ASP A 158 -14.87 -0.12 -11.10
N GLU A 159 -14.54 -0.90 -12.13
CA GLU A 159 -15.52 -1.60 -12.97
C GLU A 159 -16.40 -2.62 -12.22
N ARG A 160 -15.98 -3.05 -11.02
CA ARG A 160 -16.75 -3.93 -10.12
C ARG A 160 -17.74 -3.15 -9.26
N LYS A 161 -17.79 -1.82 -9.38
CA LYS A 161 -18.52 -0.91 -8.49
C LYS A 161 -18.10 -1.07 -7.02
N SER A 162 -16.85 -1.48 -6.81
CA SER A 162 -16.20 -1.56 -5.51
C SER A 162 -15.14 -0.49 -5.43
N TYR A 163 -14.75 -0.09 -4.21
CA TYR A 163 -13.63 0.82 -4.03
C TYR A 163 -12.39 0.37 -4.83
N GLU A 164 -11.84 1.26 -5.67
CA GLU A 164 -10.87 0.86 -6.69
C GLU A 164 -9.57 0.24 -6.16
N ALA A 165 -9.19 0.56 -4.91
CA ALA A 165 -8.00 -0.02 -4.29
C ALA A 165 -8.32 -1.30 -3.50
N SER A 166 -9.60 -1.69 -3.37
CA SER A 166 -10.00 -2.85 -2.58
C SER A 166 -9.71 -4.16 -3.28
N LEU A 167 -9.14 -5.12 -2.55
CA LEU A 167 -8.90 -6.46 -3.04
C LEU A 167 -10.19 -7.28 -3.08
N VAL A 168 -11.19 -6.91 -2.29
CA VAL A 168 -12.48 -7.62 -2.21
C VAL A 168 -13.52 -6.85 -3.01
N ASP A 169 -14.24 -7.57 -3.87
CA ASP A 169 -15.42 -7.03 -4.54
C ASP A 169 -16.59 -6.98 -3.53
N ALA A 170 -17.09 -5.79 -3.21
CA ALA A 170 -18.16 -5.57 -2.25
C ALA A 170 -19.47 -6.27 -2.65
N ASN A 171 -19.71 -6.49 -3.94
CA ASN A 171 -20.94 -7.10 -4.46
C ASN A 171 -20.88 -8.63 -4.45
N THR A 172 -19.70 -9.22 -4.69
CA THR A 172 -19.54 -10.67 -4.90
C THR A 172 -18.74 -11.38 -3.81
N GLY A 173 -18.00 -10.63 -2.98
CA GLY A 173 -17.06 -11.16 -1.99
C GLY A 173 -15.80 -11.77 -2.61
N LEU A 174 -15.64 -11.73 -3.94
CA LEU A 174 -14.49 -12.32 -4.61
C LEU A 174 -13.23 -11.49 -4.35
N ARG A 175 -12.17 -12.16 -3.92
CA ARG A 175 -10.87 -11.53 -3.65
C ARG A 175 -9.94 -11.62 -4.85
N SER A 176 -9.48 -10.47 -5.32
CA SER A 176 -8.43 -10.35 -6.34
C SER A 176 -7.04 -10.38 -5.71
N PRO A 177 -6.02 -10.93 -6.38
CA PRO A 177 -4.66 -10.87 -5.87
C PRO A 177 -4.16 -9.42 -5.88
N PRO A 178 -3.36 -9.00 -4.88
CA PRO A 178 -2.76 -7.67 -4.87
C PRO A 178 -1.62 -7.58 -5.88
N CYS A 179 -1.51 -6.43 -6.54
CA CYS A 179 -0.42 -6.13 -7.46
C CYS A 179 0.89 -5.97 -6.69
N ILE A 180 1.91 -6.76 -7.02
CA ILE A 180 3.19 -6.74 -6.27
C ILE A 180 3.92 -5.39 -6.30
N ILE A 181 3.63 -4.51 -7.27
CA ILE A 181 4.23 -3.17 -7.39
C ILE A 181 3.35 -2.04 -6.82
N THR A 182 2.04 -2.24 -6.67
CA THR A 182 1.12 -1.16 -6.24
C THR A 182 0.22 -1.50 -5.07
N GLY A 183 0.06 -2.78 -4.77
CA GLY A 183 -0.92 -3.36 -3.84
C GLY A 183 -2.36 -3.34 -4.34
N TYR A 184 -2.69 -2.64 -5.43
CA TYR A 184 -4.04 -2.56 -5.99
C TYR A 184 -4.52 -3.91 -6.52
N PRO A 185 -5.84 -4.16 -6.60
CA PRO A 185 -6.37 -5.41 -7.14
C PRO A 185 -5.91 -5.65 -8.58
N VAL A 186 -5.50 -6.88 -8.88
CA VAL A 186 -5.21 -7.33 -10.25
C VAL A 186 -6.44 -8.02 -10.81
N VAL A 187 -7.31 -7.26 -11.47
CA VAL A 187 -8.60 -7.74 -12.00
C VAL A 187 -8.44 -8.23 -13.44
N ARG A 188 -7.86 -7.39 -14.30
CA ARG A 188 -7.66 -7.64 -15.74
C ARG A 188 -6.24 -7.29 -16.17
N ASN A 189 -5.82 -7.76 -17.35
CA ASN A 189 -4.52 -7.44 -17.94
C ASN A 189 -3.37 -7.63 -16.96
N LYS A 190 -3.19 -8.86 -16.48
CA LYS A 190 -2.17 -9.20 -15.50
C LYS A 190 -0.84 -9.59 -16.12
N VAL A 191 0.22 -9.38 -15.33
CA VAL A 191 1.50 -10.05 -15.47
C VAL A 191 1.56 -11.11 -14.37
N ASP A 192 1.62 -12.37 -14.78
CA ASP A 192 1.78 -13.50 -13.85
C ASP A 192 3.26 -13.68 -13.49
N LEU A 193 3.53 -13.69 -12.19
CA LEU A 193 4.78 -14.16 -11.59
C LEU A 193 4.50 -15.53 -10.94
N SER A 194 5.53 -16.27 -10.54
CA SER A 194 5.32 -17.65 -10.06
C SER A 194 4.46 -17.72 -8.79
N SER A 195 4.57 -16.73 -7.90
CA SER A 195 3.81 -16.66 -6.63
C SER A 195 3.05 -15.33 -6.44
N ALA A 196 3.05 -14.44 -7.43
CA ALA A 196 2.43 -13.12 -7.33
C ALA A 196 1.85 -12.67 -8.68
N ALA A 197 1.15 -11.54 -8.68
CA ALA A 197 0.65 -10.91 -9.90
C ALA A 197 0.93 -9.41 -9.88
N ALA A 198 0.99 -8.80 -11.07
CA ALA A 198 1.02 -7.35 -11.21
C ALA A 198 0.00 -6.87 -12.25
N ASN A 199 -0.51 -5.66 -12.06
CA ASN A 199 -1.21 -4.94 -13.12
C ASN A 199 -0.21 -4.62 -14.24
N LYS A 200 -0.48 -5.05 -15.48
CA LYS A 200 0.48 -4.95 -16.60
C LYS A 200 0.93 -3.52 -16.89
N GLU A 201 0.01 -2.56 -16.79
CA GLU A 201 0.34 -1.15 -17.00
C GLU A 201 1.27 -0.61 -15.91
N ASP A 202 0.96 -0.86 -14.64
CA ASP A 202 1.79 -0.45 -13.51
C ASP A 202 3.17 -1.12 -13.55
N TRP A 203 3.22 -2.41 -13.89
CA TRP A 203 4.45 -3.17 -14.09
C TRP A 203 5.33 -2.58 -15.19
N ASN A 204 4.76 -2.34 -16.37
CA ASN A 204 5.50 -1.79 -17.50
C ASN A 204 6.00 -0.37 -17.21
N LYS A 205 5.17 0.44 -16.55
CA LYS A 205 5.53 1.80 -16.13
C LYS A 205 6.72 1.78 -15.16
N PHE A 206 6.67 0.92 -14.14
CA PHE A 206 7.79 0.73 -13.20
C PHE A 206 9.06 0.28 -13.91
N LEU A 207 8.94 -0.73 -14.77
CA LEU A 207 10.07 -1.29 -15.51
C LEU A 207 10.73 -0.25 -16.44
N MET A 208 9.94 0.50 -17.20
CA MET A 208 10.46 1.54 -18.09
C MET A 208 11.14 2.66 -17.32
N ALA A 209 10.57 3.09 -16.20
CA ALA A 209 11.16 4.14 -15.37
C ALA A 209 12.46 3.68 -14.72
N ALA A 210 12.53 2.43 -14.23
CA ALA A 210 13.75 1.84 -13.67
C ALA A 210 14.89 1.80 -14.71
N LYS A 211 14.57 1.44 -15.96
CA LYS A 211 15.53 1.42 -17.07
C LYS A 211 16.00 2.81 -17.49
N THR A 212 15.07 3.75 -17.61
CA THR A 212 15.35 5.10 -18.15
C THR A 212 16.10 5.97 -17.16
N ASN A 213 15.78 5.87 -15.87
CA ASN A 213 16.39 6.71 -14.83
C ASN A 213 17.63 6.06 -14.20
N HIS A 214 17.93 4.80 -14.53
CA HIS A 214 19.02 4.03 -13.91
C HIS A 214 19.00 4.08 -12.37
N SER A 215 17.80 4.11 -11.76
CA SER A 215 17.64 4.19 -10.30
C SER A 215 18.06 2.87 -9.67
N PRO A 216 19.10 2.85 -8.81
CA PRO A 216 19.53 1.63 -8.14
C PRO A 216 18.45 1.09 -7.20
N GLU A 217 17.64 1.95 -6.59
CA GLU A 217 16.54 1.55 -5.71
C GLU A 217 15.42 0.85 -6.49
N CYS A 218 15.10 1.32 -7.70
CA CYS A 218 14.11 0.66 -8.55
C CYS A 218 14.64 -0.68 -9.11
N GLN A 219 15.95 -0.76 -9.40
CA GLN A 219 16.60 -1.99 -9.81
C GLN A 219 16.60 -3.03 -8.67
N ASP A 220 16.92 -2.62 -7.43
CA ASP A 220 16.82 -3.46 -6.23
C ASP A 220 15.42 -4.06 -6.07
N VAL A 221 14.37 -3.27 -6.27
CA VAL A 221 12.99 -3.77 -6.20
C VAL A 221 12.72 -4.85 -7.25
N LEU A 222 13.18 -4.65 -8.50
CA LEU A 222 12.97 -5.63 -9.57
C LEU A 222 13.76 -6.92 -9.32
N GLU A 223 15.00 -6.81 -8.84
CA GLU A 223 15.83 -7.94 -8.46
C GLU A 223 15.18 -8.73 -7.31
N PHE A 224 14.72 -8.02 -6.28
CA PHE A 224 14.03 -8.63 -5.15
C PHE A 224 12.75 -9.36 -5.59
N ILE A 225 11.91 -8.76 -6.44
CA ILE A 225 10.72 -9.43 -6.97
C ILE A 225 11.09 -10.66 -7.78
N SER A 226 12.18 -10.60 -8.56
CA SER A 226 12.68 -11.76 -9.30
C SER A 226 13.09 -12.89 -8.35
N GLN A 227 13.76 -12.58 -7.25
CA GLN A 227 14.14 -13.56 -6.23
C GLN A 227 12.91 -14.13 -5.52
N TRP A 228 12.06 -13.26 -4.97
CA TRP A 228 10.94 -13.64 -4.11
C TRP A 228 9.84 -14.37 -4.88
N CYS A 229 9.56 -13.96 -6.12
CA CYS A 229 8.46 -14.49 -6.91
C CYS A 229 8.90 -15.53 -7.96
N GLY A 230 10.11 -16.11 -7.83
CA GLY A 230 10.57 -17.22 -8.67
C GLY A 230 10.80 -16.85 -10.14
N GLY A 231 11.33 -15.66 -10.40
CA GLY A 231 11.71 -15.16 -11.71
C GLY A 231 10.70 -14.19 -12.33
N LEU A 232 11.22 -13.17 -13.02
CA LEU A 232 10.40 -12.26 -13.83
C LEU A 232 9.90 -13.00 -15.10
N PRO A 233 8.71 -12.66 -15.65
CA PRO A 233 8.23 -13.29 -16.87
C PRO A 233 9.28 -13.12 -17.96
N ALA A 234 9.61 -14.22 -18.65
CA ALA A 234 10.72 -14.36 -19.59
C ALA A 234 10.79 -13.21 -20.61
N SER A 235 11.44 -12.12 -20.19
CA SER A 235 11.95 -11.06 -21.03
C SER A 235 13.37 -10.90 -20.53
N ARG A 236 14.32 -11.34 -21.37
CA ARG A 236 15.76 -11.33 -21.09
C ARG A 236 16.18 -9.98 -20.50
N PHE A 237 16.46 -9.95 -19.20
CA PHE A 237 17.09 -8.82 -18.54
C PHE A 237 18.59 -9.05 -18.62
N SER A 238 19.26 -8.50 -19.64
CA SER A 238 20.69 -8.21 -19.54
C SER A 238 20.77 -6.80 -18.99
N PHE A 239 21.24 -6.67 -17.75
CA PHE A 239 21.79 -5.42 -17.25
C PHE A 239 23.28 -5.51 -17.54
N ASP A 240 23.68 -5.01 -18.72
CA ASP A 240 25.08 -4.79 -19.07
C ASP A 240 25.50 -3.39 -18.60
#